data_AF-A0A7D9D2Z3-F1
#
_entry.id   AF-A0A7D9D2Z3-F1
#
_cell.length_a   1.000
_cell.length_b   1.000
_cell.length_c   1.000
_cell.angle_alpha   90.00
_cell.angle_beta   90.00
_cell.angle_gamma   90.00
#
_symmetry.space_group_name_H-M   'P 1'
#
loop_
_entity.id
_entity.type
_entity.pdbx_description
1 polymer ?
#
loop_
_entity_poly.entity_id
_entity_poly.type
_entity_poly.pdbx_seq_one_letter_code
_entity_poly.pdbx_strand_id
1 'polypeptide(L)' 'ERINSLIRDELGKSWLDFARALRVRERKIDELKEVLEFHEQNSSPRFWKTELLEALTKARRNDLRTSVQNIF' A
#
# COMPACT_ATOMS: atom_id res chain seq x y z
N GLU A 1 7.40 6.66 -7.26
CA GLU A 1 6.50 6.54 -8.43
C GLU A 1 6.26 5.10 -8.90
N ARG A 2 7.28 4.35 -9.35
CA ARG A 2 7.10 2.99 -9.94
C ARG A 2 6.35 1.98 -9.05
N ILE A 3 6.60 2.00 -7.74
CA ILE A 3 5.88 1.14 -6.77
C ILE A 3 4.42 1.57 -6.61
N ASN A 4 4.17 2.88 -6.49
CA ASN A 4 2.82 3.43 -6.33
C ASN A 4 1.96 3.15 -7.57
N SER A 5 2.53 3.26 -8.78
CA SER A 5 1.84 2.89 -10.02
C SER A 5 1.49 1.41 -10.05
N LEU A 6 2.46 0.53 -9.76
CA LEU A 6 2.23 -0.91 -9.72
C LEU A 6 1.11 -1.29 -8.75
N ILE A 7 1.13 -0.74 -7.53
CA ILE A 7 0.08 -0.99 -6.54
C ILE A 7 -1.25 -0.42 -7.04
N ARG A 8 -1.27 0.78 -7.63
CA ARG A 8 -2.51 1.38 -8.13
C ARG A 8 -3.18 0.55 -9.23
N ASP A 9 -2.39 0.04 -10.16
CA ASP A 9 -2.89 -0.64 -11.36
C ASP A 9 -3.36 -2.07 -11.03
N GLU A 10 -2.66 -2.76 -10.11
CA GLU A 10 -2.87 -4.19 -9.88
C GLU A 10 -3.68 -4.50 -8.62
N LEU A 11 -3.72 -3.63 -7.61
CA LEU A 11 -4.34 -3.94 -6.30
C LEU A 11 -5.87 -4.10 -6.40
N GLY A 12 -6.50 -3.35 -7.32
CA GLY A 12 -7.92 -3.48 -7.64
C GLY A 12 -8.83 -3.37 -6.41
N LYS A 13 -9.79 -4.29 -6.28
CA LYS A 13 -10.81 -4.29 -5.20
C LYS A 13 -10.25 -4.54 -3.79
N SER A 14 -9.02 -5.03 -3.66
CA SER A 14 -8.38 -5.33 -2.37
C SER A 14 -7.81 -4.08 -1.68
N TRP A 15 -7.99 -2.90 -2.27
CA TRP A 15 -7.40 -1.66 -1.77
C TRP A 15 -7.91 -1.23 -0.39
N LEU A 16 -9.15 -1.56 -0.03
CA LEU A 16 -9.71 -1.28 1.29
C LEU A 16 -9.02 -2.09 2.39
N ASP A 17 -8.78 -3.39 2.15
CA ASP A 17 -8.04 -4.24 3.11
C ASP A 17 -6.60 -3.78 3.26
N PHE A 18 -5.99 -3.33 2.17
CA PHE A 18 -4.66 -2.71 2.18
C PHE A 18 -4.64 -1.40 2.99
N ALA A 19 -5.61 -0.51 2.79
CA ALA A 19 -5.74 0.74 3.54
C ALA A 19 -5.94 0.51 5.05
N ARG A 20 -6.80 -0.47 5.40
CA ARG A 20 -7.00 -0.92 6.78
C ARG A 20 -5.71 -1.44 7.40
N ALA A 21 -4.92 -2.21 6.65
CA ALA A 21 -3.65 -2.75 7.11
C ALA A 21 -2.60 -1.65 7.37
N LEU A 22 -2.62 -0.57 6.57
CA LEU A 22 -1.84 0.65 6.79
C LEU A 22 -2.40 1.55 7.91
N ARG A 23 -3.46 1.12 8.60
CA ARG A 23 -4.16 1.87 9.66
C ARG A 23 -4.67 3.23 9.19
N VAL A 24 -4.91 3.36 7.89
CA VAL A 24 -5.46 4.58 7.32
C VAL A 24 -6.98 4.52 7.51
N ARG A 25 -7.53 5.48 8.27
CA ARG A 25 -8.96 5.48 8.61
C ARG A 25 -9.78 5.70 7.34
N GLU A 26 -10.63 4.73 7.02
CA GLU A 26 -11.51 4.74 5.83
C GLU A 26 -12.34 6.02 5.69
N ARG A 27 -12.75 6.67 6.78
CA ARG A 27 -13.52 7.93 6.73
C ARG A 27 -12.78 9.13 6.11
N LYS A 28 -11.47 9.02 5.89
CA LYS A 28 -10.67 10.10 5.31
C LYS A 28 -10.29 9.86 3.85
N ILE A 29 -10.58 8.69 3.30
CA ILE A 29 -10.01 8.30 2.01
C ILE A 29 -11.02 7.54 1.16
N ASP A 30 -11.33 8.12 0.00
CA ASP A 30 -12.23 7.54 -0.99
C ASP A 30 -11.46 6.76 -2.08
N GLU A 31 -10.15 6.99 -2.21
CA GLU A 31 -9.33 6.40 -3.28
C GLU A 31 -7.98 5.84 -2.81
N LEU A 32 -7.53 4.74 -3.43
CA LEU A 32 -6.20 4.14 -3.19
C LEU A 32 -5.04 5.13 -3.37
N LYS A 33 -5.18 6.12 -4.26
CA LYS A 33 -4.16 7.15 -4.45
C LYS A 33 -3.88 7.92 -3.16
N GLU A 34 -4.93 8.34 -2.46
CA GLU A 34 -4.81 9.09 -1.21
C GLU A 34 -4.23 8.21 -0.10
N VAL A 35 -4.51 6.90 -0.09
CA VAL A 35 -3.91 5.96 0.88
C VAL A 35 -2.40 5.92 0.72
N LEU A 36 -1.91 5.83 -0.52
CA LEU A 36 -0.48 5.76 -0.82
C LEU A 36 0.22 7.07 -0.50
N GLU A 37 -0.38 8.20 -0.88
CA GLU A 37 0.17 9.54 -0.58
C GLU A 37 0.19 9.81 0.93
N PHE A 38 -0.89 9.46 1.64
CA PHE A 38 -0.96 9.57 3.09
C PHE A 38 0.11 8.72 3.76
N HIS A 39 0.28 7.47 3.32
CA HIS A 39 1.28 6.57 3.88
C HIS A 39 2.71 7.08 3.62
N GLU A 40 3.01 7.54 2.40
CA GLU A 40 4.32 8.09 2.05
C GLU A 40 4.66 9.35 2.86
N GLN A 41 3.68 10.20 3.17
CA GLN A 41 3.88 11.43 3.96
C GLN A 41 3.97 11.18 5.47
N ASN A 42 3.32 10.14 5.99
CA ASN A 42 3.19 9.91 7.44
C ASN A 42 4.11 8.79 7.96
N SER A 43 4.61 7.92 7.08
CA SER A 43 5.52 6.85 7.49
C SER A 43 6.98 7.29 7.45
N SER A 44 7.75 6.83 8.43
CA SER A 44 9.20 6.99 8.40
C SER A 44 9.77 6.24 7.20
N PRO A 45 10.74 6.81 6.43
CA PRO A 45 11.33 6.14 5.27
C PRO A 45 11.88 4.75 5.57
N ARG A 46 12.34 4.54 6.82
CA ARG A 46 12.89 3.26 7.28
C ARG A 46 11.83 2.18 7.50
N PHE A 47 10.60 2.57 7.82
CA PHE A 47 9.49 1.67 8.10
C PHE A 47 8.49 1.57 6.94
N TRP A 48 8.48 2.56 6.04
CA TRP A 48 7.60 2.62 4.87
C TRP A 48 7.65 1.32 4.06
N LYS A 49 8.84 0.82 3.72
CA LYS A 49 9.00 -0.46 2.99
C LYS A 49 8.35 -1.63 3.73
N THR A 50 8.62 -1.78 5.02
CA THR A 50 8.12 -2.90 5.83
C THR A 50 6.61 -2.84 6.00
N GLU A 51 6.08 -1.66 6.30
CA GLU A 51 4.63 -1.42 6.46
C GLU A 51 3.87 -1.68 5.17
N LEU A 52 4.41 -1.22 4.02
CA LEU A 52 3.85 -1.45 2.70
C LEU A 52 3.78 -2.94 2.35
N LEU A 53 4.87 -3.68 2.56
CA LEU A 53 4.93 -5.12 2.28
C LEU A 53 4.03 -5.93 3.22
N GLU A 54 3.97 -5.57 4.50
CA GLU A 54 3.01 -6.16 5.44
C GLU A 54 1.57 -5.88 5.03
N ALA A 55 1.26 -4.66 4.58
CA ALA A 55 -0.08 -4.30 4.15
C ALA A 55 -0.51 -5.10 2.91
N LEU A 56 0.39 -5.29 1.93
CA LEU A 56 0.14 -6.17 0.78
C LEU A 56 -0.10 -7.62 1.21
N THR A 57 0.66 -8.11 2.20
CA THR A 57 0.45 -9.44 2.78
C THR A 57 -0.93 -9.57 3.41
N LYS A 58 -1.33 -8.59 4.24
CA LYS A 58 -2.62 -8.55 4.93
C LYS A 58 -3.80 -8.40 3.95
N ALA A 59 -3.60 -7.67 2.85
CA ALA A 59 -4.56 -7.57 1.74
C ALA A 59 -4.61 -8.83 0.85
N ARG A 60 -3.89 -9.90 1.21
CA ARG A 60 -3.79 -11.16 0.46
C ARG A 60 -3.21 -10.99 -0.95
N ARG A 61 -2.43 -9.93 -1.18
CA ARG A 61 -1.75 -9.63 -2.44
C ARG A 61 -0.25 -9.95 -2.34
N ASN A 62 0.03 -11.22 -2.09
CA ASN A 62 1.41 -11.74 -2.01
C ASN A 62 2.13 -11.70 -3.37
N ASP A 63 1.37 -11.74 -4.46
CA ASP A 63 1.82 -11.45 -5.82
C ASP A 63 2.45 -10.05 -5.89
N LEU A 64 1.71 -9.03 -5.48
CA LEU A 64 2.19 -7.65 -5.49
C LEU A 64 3.30 -7.42 -4.48
N ARG A 65 3.21 -8.02 -3.29
CA ARG A 65 4.30 -7.98 -2.30
C ARG A 65 5.62 -8.43 -2.93
N THR A 66 5.61 -9.53 -3.67
CA THR A 66 6.82 -10.09 -4.31
C THR A 66 7.34 -9.14 -5.38
N SER A 67 6.45 -8.63 -6.25
CA SER A 67 6.82 -7.66 -7.29
C SER A 67 7.39 -6.37 -6.71
N VAL A 68 6.77 -5.83 -5.65
CA VAL A 68 7.22 -4.62 -4.95
C VAL A 68 8.56 -4.85 -4.25
N GLN A 69 8.74 -6.00 -3.59
CA GLN A 69 9.99 -6.38 -2.94
C GLN A 69 11.17 -6.47 -3.92
N ASN A 70 10.93 -6.86 -5.17
CA ASN A 70 11.96 -6.94 -6.22
C ASN A 70 12.33 -5.57 -6.81
N ILE A 71 11.49 -4.54 -6.61
CA ILE A 71 11.76 -3.18 -7.09
C ILE A 71 12.60 -2.38 -6.08
N PHE A 72 12.48 -2.72 -4.80
CA PHE A 72 13.23 -2.10 -3.71
C PHE A 72 14.65 -2.61 -3.57
#